data_AF-A0A2M9EWI8-F1
#
_entry.id   AF-A0A2M9EWI8-F1
#
_cell.length_a   1.000
_cell.length_b   1.000
_cell.length_c   1.000
_cell.angle_alpha   90.00
_cell.angle_beta   90.00
_cell.angle_gamma   90.00
#
_symmetry.space_group_name_H-M   'P 1'
#
loop_
_entity.id
_entity.type
_entity.pdbx_description
1 polymer ?
#
loop_
_entity_poly.entity_id
_entity_poly.type
_entity_poly.pdbx_seq_one_letter_code
_entity_poly.pdbx_strand_id
1 'polypeptide(L)' 'MFSKRNKLKKDYDARFIRLLEETRSDWHTAQAVESHLDDYNLDAIAKRKTLESIHFYLYKEAKRRQVVYKPN' A
#
# COMPACT_ATOMS: atom_id res chain seq x y z
N MET A 1 -8.54 -26.60 18.45
CA MET A 1 -9.35 -25.54 17.79
C MET A 1 -8.58 -24.24 17.54
N PHE A 2 -7.57 -23.89 18.36
CA PHE A 2 -6.81 -22.62 18.28
C PHE A 2 -5.78 -22.52 17.13
N SER A 3 -5.31 -23.65 16.57
CA SER A 3 -4.39 -23.65 15.41
C SER A 3 -5.00 -23.04 14.15
N LYS A 4 -6.32 -23.22 13.93
CA LYS A 4 -7.04 -22.62 12.79
C LYS A 4 -7.09 -21.08 12.90
N ARG A 5 -7.23 -20.54 14.11
CA ARG A 5 -7.26 -19.09 14.37
C ARG A 5 -5.90 -18.43 14.08
N ASN A 6 -4.81 -19.07 14.48
CA ASN A 6 -3.45 -18.58 14.19
C ASN A 6 -3.13 -18.64 12.69
N LYS A 7 -3.57 -19.70 11.99
CA LYS A 7 -3.46 -19.81 10.54
C LYS A 7 -4.21 -18.68 9.83
N LEU A 8 -5.46 -18.41 10.22
CA LEU A 8 -6.27 -17.35 9.63
C LEU A 8 -5.64 -15.96 9.82
N LYS A 9 -5.12 -15.66 11.02
CA LYS A 9 -4.41 -14.40 11.27
C LYS A 9 -3.19 -14.26 10.37
N LYS A 10 -2.38 -15.32 10.24
CA LYS A 10 -1.20 -15.33 9.38
C LYS A 10 -1.55 -15.08 7.92
N ASP A 11 -2.57 -15.76 7.40
CA ASP A 11 -3.02 -15.60 6.01
C ASP A 11 -3.58 -14.19 5.76
N TYR A 12 -4.28 -13.62 6.74
CA TYR A 12 -4.79 -12.26 6.69
C TYR A 12 -3.64 -11.22 6.69
N ASP A 13 -2.68 -11.36 7.60
CA ASP A 13 -1.52 -10.47 7.68
C ASP A 13 -0.66 -10.56 6.40
N ALA A 14 -0.51 -11.76 5.80
CA ALA A 14 0.20 -11.94 4.53
C ALA A 14 -0.49 -11.23 3.36
N ARG A 15 -1.82 -11.32 3.25
CA ARG A 15 -2.60 -10.58 2.24
C ARG A 15 -2.50 -9.07 2.44
N PHE A 16 -2.48 -8.64 3.69
CA PHE A 16 -2.33 -7.23 4.03
C PHE A 16 -0.94 -6.68 3.65
N ILE A 17 0.12 -7.46 3.88
CA ILE A 17 1.49 -7.10 3.43
C ILE A 17 1.53 -7.00 1.91
N ARG A 18 0.94 -7.97 1.19
CA ARG A 18 0.88 -7.94 -0.26
C ARG A 18 0.16 -6.68 -0.77
N LEU A 19 -0.96 -6.30 -0.16
CA LEU A 19 -1.69 -5.07 -0.50
C LEU A 19 -0.84 -3.81 -0.26
N LEU A 20 -0.04 -3.79 0.81
CA LEU A 20 0.91 -2.69 1.09
C LEU A 20 1.97 -2.57 0.00
N GLU A 21 2.50 -3.69 -0.50
CA GLU A 21 3.50 -3.70 -1.57
C GLU A 21 2.89 -3.27 -2.91
N GLU A 22 1.71 -3.78 -3.25
CA GLU A 22 0.97 -3.41 -4.46
C GLU A 22 0.70 -1.89 -4.48
N THR A 23 0.13 -1.36 -3.39
CA THR A 23 -0.17 0.08 -3.29
C THR A 23 1.08 0.97 -3.29
N ARG A 24 2.21 0.47 -2.75
CA ARG A 24 3.50 1.17 -2.85
C ARG A 24 3.99 1.24 -4.30
N SER A 25 3.93 0.11 -5.01
CA SER A 25 4.32 0.03 -6.43
C SER A 25 3.45 0.93 -7.30
N ASP A 26 2.14 0.92 -7.09
CA ASP A 26 1.20 1.78 -7.80
C ASP A 26 1.49 3.26 -7.55
N TRP A 27 1.76 3.63 -6.29
CA TRP A 27 2.12 5.00 -5.95
C TRP A 27 3.42 5.44 -6.63
N HIS A 28 4.47 4.60 -6.61
CA HIS A 28 5.72 4.90 -7.33
C HIS A 28 5.53 5.00 -8.84
N THR A 29 4.68 4.15 -9.41
CA THR A 29 4.33 4.20 -10.84
C THR A 29 3.62 5.50 -11.17
N ALA A 30 2.65 5.94 -10.35
CA ALA A 30 1.97 7.21 -10.53
C ALA A 30 2.90 8.42 -10.35
N GLN A 31 3.87 8.34 -9.43
CA GLN A 31 4.93 9.34 -9.29
C GLN A 31 5.78 9.46 -10.57
N ALA A 32 6.20 8.33 -11.14
CA ALA A 32 6.98 8.31 -12.37
C ALA A 32 6.17 8.89 -13.54
N VAL A 33 4.90 8.48 -13.70
CA VAL A 33 4.00 9.03 -14.73
C VAL A 33 3.85 10.55 -14.58
N GLU A 34 3.57 11.06 -13.38
CA GLU A 34 3.47 12.51 -13.15
C GLU A 34 4.77 13.23 -13.50
N SER A 35 5.94 12.67 -13.18
CA SER A 35 7.24 13.28 -13.49
C SER A 35 7.59 13.31 -14.98
N HIS A 36 6.94 12.47 -15.79
CA HIS A 36 7.14 12.41 -17.25
C HIS A 36 6.12 13.25 -18.03
N LEU A 37 5.16 13.88 -17.34
CA LEU A 37 4.23 14.81 -17.96
C LEU A 37 4.85 16.21 -17.95
N ASP A 38 5.07 16.76 -19.15
CA ASP A 38 5.63 18.11 -19.31
C ASP A 38 4.64 19.22 -18.89
N ASP A 39 3.34 18.92 -18.92
CA ASP A 39 2.26 19.85 -18.56
C ASP A 39 1.60 19.51 -17.22
N TYR A 40 1.02 20.53 -16.58
CA TYR A 40 0.22 20.40 -15.37
C TYR A 40 -1.05 19.58 -15.64
N ASN A 41 -0.98 18.27 -15.36
CA ASN A 41 -2.10 17.35 -15.51
C ASN A 41 -2.76 17.05 -14.15
N LEU A 42 -3.90 17.70 -13.89
CA LEU A 42 -4.67 17.53 -12.66
C LEU A 42 -5.07 16.08 -12.38
N ASP A 43 -5.38 15.29 -13.43
CA ASP A 43 -5.78 13.89 -13.26
C ASP A 43 -4.61 13.03 -12.80
N ALA A 44 -3.41 13.27 -13.34
CA ALA A 44 -2.20 12.59 -12.92
C ALA A 44 -1.87 12.90 -11.45
N ILE A 45 -1.96 14.19 -11.06
CA ILE A 45 -1.74 14.65 -9.69
C ILE A 45 -2.77 14.03 -8.74
N ALA A 46 -4.06 14.06 -9.10
CA ALA A 46 -5.14 13.50 -8.31
C ALA A 46 -4.96 11.98 -8.12
N LYS A 47 -4.58 11.26 -9.18
CA LYS A 47 -4.29 9.83 -9.13
C LYS A 47 -3.12 9.52 -8.20
N ARG A 48 -2.00 10.24 -8.33
CA ARG A 48 -0.85 10.08 -7.43
C ARG A 48 -1.25 10.33 -5.98
N LYS A 49 -1.96 11.41 -5.69
CA LYS A 49 -2.41 11.78 -4.33
C LYS A 49 -3.39 10.77 -3.73
N THR A 50 -4.25 10.18 -4.56
CA THR A 50 -5.16 9.12 -4.13
C THR A 50 -4.39 7.87 -3.72
N LEU A 51 -3.45 7.42 -4.56
CA LEU A 51 -2.61 6.25 -4.27
C LEU A 51 -1.70 6.48 -3.06
N GLU A 52 -1.12 7.68 -2.94
CA GLU A 52 -0.37 8.14 -1.77
C GLU A 52 -1.21 7.98 -0.50
N SER A 53 -2.44 8.50 -0.49
CA SER A 53 -3.34 8.46 0.65
C SER A 53 -3.72 7.04 1.06
N ILE A 54 -3.97 6.16 0.09
CA ILE A 54 -4.26 4.73 0.32
C ILE A 54 -3.05 4.05 0.96
N HIS A 55 -1.86 4.22 0.39
CA HIS A 55 -0.64 3.58 0.88
C HIS A 55 -0.33 4.03 2.32
N PHE A 56 -0.38 5.34 2.61
CA PHE A 56 -0.12 5.85 3.95
C PHE A 56 -1.19 5.44 4.96
N TYR A 57 -2.45 5.31 4.56
CA TYR A 57 -3.49 4.76 5.43
C TYR A 57 -3.18 3.31 5.82
N LEU A 58 -2.85 2.46 4.85
CA LEU A 58 -2.48 1.06 5.10
C LEU A 58 -1.23 0.97 5.98
N TYR A 59 -0.25 1.84 5.77
CA TYR A 59 0.95 1.87 6.59
C TYR A 59 0.65 2.21 8.07
N LYS A 60 -0.26 3.15 8.32
CA LYS A 60 -0.76 3.45 9.67
C LYS A 60 -1.48 2.25 10.29
N GLU A 61 -2.31 1.57 9.50
CA GLU A 61 -2.99 0.34 9.93
C GLU A 61 -2.02 -0.78 10.27
N ALA A 62 -0.93 -0.94 9.51
CA ALA A 62 0.13 -1.91 9.77
C ALA A 62 0.74 -1.70 11.16
N LYS A 63 1.07 -0.43 11.48
CA LYS A 63 1.59 -0.04 12.80
C LYS A 63 0.60 -0.34 13.91
N ARG A 64 -0.67 0.03 13.73
CA ARG A 64 -1.73 -0.23 14.73
C ARG A 64 -1.92 -1.73 15.00
N ARG A 65 -1.77 -2.57 13.98
CA ARG A 65 -1.95 -4.02 14.04
C ARG A 65 -0.69 -4.79 14.41
N GLN A 66 0.45 -4.09 14.58
CA GLN A 66 1.78 -4.67 14.81
C GLN A 66 2.17 -5.71 13.75
N VAL A 67 1.76 -5.49 12.50
CA VAL A 67 2.18 -6.34 11.38
C VAL A 67 3.62 -5.97 11.02
N VAL A 68 4.52 -6.95 11.05
CA VAL A 68 5.92 -6.75 10.69
C VAL A 68 6.02 -6.59 9.17
N TYR A 69 5.96 -5.35 8.70
CA TYR A 69 6.29 -5.01 7.32
C TYR A 69 7.80 -4.79 7.20
N LYS A 70 8.48 -5.69 6.49
CA LYS A 70 9.88 -5.52 6.09
C LYS A 70 9.89 -5.30 4.58
N PRO A 71 10.06 -4.06 4.10
CA PRO A 71 10.27 -3.85 2.67
C PRO A 71 11.56 -4.55 2.26
N ASN A 72 11.47 -5.43 1.25
CA ASN A 72 12.64 -5.93 0.53
C ASN A 72 13.22 -4.82 -0.35
#